data_AF-A0A3D0IC91-F1
#
_entry.id   AF-A0A3D0IC91-F1
#
_cell.length_a   1.000
_cell.length_b   1.000
_cell.length_c   1.000
_cell.angle_alpha   90.00
_cell.angle_beta   90.00
_cell.angle_gamma   90.00
#
_symmetry.space_group_name_H-M   'P 1'
#
loop_
_entity.id
_entity.type
_entity.pdbx_description
1 polymer ?
#
loop_
_entity_poly.entity_id
_entity_poly.type
_entity_poly.pdbx_seq_one_letter_code
_entity_poly.pdbx_strand_id
1 'polypeptide(L)'
;MQTQRLLDCGERGIHLLFDTPLIAEAFGQDAKSLRRIVDEHLAEIQSAVQHVLELPSPEIAREFIACLPRTLQHVLVLLYFELLDDRLRKRETRH
;
A
#
# COMPACT_ATOMS: atom_id res chain seq x y z
N MET A 1 0.16 16.88 2.49
CA MET A 1 1.00 16.07 1.58
C MET A 1 1.36 14.74 2.24
N GLN A 2 0.40 13.82 2.34
CA GLN A 2 0.60 12.49 2.95
C GLN A 2 1.19 11.50 1.94
N THR A 3 0.77 11.61 0.67
CA THR A 3 1.25 10.81 -0.45
C THR A 3 2.75 10.97 -0.70
N GLN A 4 3.30 12.18 -0.55
CA GLN A 4 4.73 12.44 -0.78
C GLN A 4 5.64 11.68 0.20
N ARG A 5 5.24 11.60 1.49
CA ARG A 5 5.99 10.89 2.53
C ARG A 5 5.98 9.38 2.35
N LEU A 6 4.86 8.80 1.91
CA LEU A 6 4.76 7.37 1.55
C LEU A 6 5.80 7.00 0.47
N LEU A 7 6.13 7.96 -0.40
CA LEU A 7 6.92 7.76 -1.61
C LEU A 7 8.40 8.11 -1.42
N ASP A 8 8.73 9.07 -0.56
CA ASP A 8 10.12 9.29 -0.11
C ASP A 8 10.66 8.07 0.63
N CYS A 9 9.78 7.30 1.29
CA CYS A 9 10.14 6.01 1.84
C CYS A 9 10.17 4.91 0.74
N GLY A 10 9.35 5.02 -0.32
CA GLY A 10 9.44 4.25 -1.57
C GLY A 10 10.82 4.26 -2.22
N GLU A 11 11.41 5.44 -2.39
CA GLU A 11 12.77 5.62 -2.96
C GLU A 11 13.90 5.10 -2.04
N ARG A 12 13.60 4.78 -0.76
CA ARG A 12 14.54 4.16 0.20
C ARG A 12 14.37 2.64 0.35
N GLY A 13 13.54 1.99 -0.47
CA GLY A 13 13.39 0.52 -0.47
C GLY A 13 12.10 -0.01 0.15
N ILE A 14 11.01 0.75 0.17
CA ILE A 14 9.70 0.31 0.73
C ILE A 14 8.98 -0.80 -0.05
N HIS A 15 9.56 -1.35 -1.11
CA HIS A 15 9.22 -2.70 -1.59
C HIS A 15 9.41 -3.76 -0.47
N LEU A 16 10.12 -3.41 0.61
CA LEU A 16 10.29 -4.18 1.85
C LEU A 16 9.09 -4.20 2.80
N LEU A 17 8.04 -3.39 2.58
CA LEU A 17 6.84 -3.43 3.43
C LEU A 17 6.00 -4.70 3.22
N PHE A 18 6.12 -5.32 2.05
CA PHE A 18 5.31 -6.46 1.66
C PHE A 18 6.20 -7.58 1.14
N ASP A 19 6.01 -8.75 1.72
CA ASP A 19 6.71 -9.97 1.33
C ASP A 19 6.22 -10.46 -0.04
N THR A 20 7.09 -11.07 -0.85
CA THR A 20 6.71 -11.58 -2.19
C THR A 20 5.45 -12.46 -2.21
N PRO A 21 5.22 -13.37 -1.24
CA PRO A 21 3.98 -14.14 -1.17
C PRO A 21 2.73 -13.27 -0.99
N LEU A 22 2.80 -12.26 -0.12
CA LEU A 22 1.69 -11.33 0.13
C LEU A 22 1.34 -10.52 -1.14
N ILE A 23 2.37 -10.11 -1.88
CA ILE A 23 2.17 -9.42 -3.17
C ILE A 23 1.44 -10.35 -4.15
N ALA A 24 1.93 -11.58 -4.32
CA ALA A 24 1.33 -12.55 -5.24
C ALA A 24 -0.14 -12.85 -4.87
N GLU A 25 -0.44 -13.01 -3.58
CA GLU A 25 -1.80 -13.23 -3.09
C GLU A 25 -2.73 -12.04 -3.33
N ALA A 26 -2.25 -10.82 -3.10
CA ALA A 26 -3.02 -9.60 -3.30
C ALA A 26 -3.39 -9.40 -4.78
N PHE A 27 -2.44 -9.61 -5.70
CA PHE A 27 -2.67 -9.53 -7.14
C PHE A 27 -3.49 -10.72 -7.69
N GLY A 28 -3.57 -11.82 -6.95
CA GLY A 28 -4.46 -12.95 -7.27
C GLY A 28 -5.93 -12.73 -6.91
N GLN A 29 -6.25 -11.64 -6.20
CA GLN A 29 -7.64 -11.32 -5.83
C GLN A 29 -8.42 -10.74 -7.02
N ASP A 30 -9.71 -11.07 -7.10
CA ASP A 30 -10.61 -10.48 -8.09
C ASP A 30 -10.85 -8.98 -7.82
N ALA A 31 -10.78 -8.17 -8.87
CA ALA A 31 -10.90 -6.71 -8.79
C ALA A 31 -12.27 -6.24 -8.26
N LYS A 32 -13.36 -6.98 -8.47
CA LYS A 32 -14.68 -6.61 -7.94
C LYS A 32 -14.76 -6.85 -6.44
N SER A 33 -14.17 -7.94 -5.95
CA SER A 33 -14.07 -8.23 -4.53
C SER A 33 -13.30 -7.12 -3.79
N LEU A 34 -12.21 -6.65 -4.40
CA LEU A 34 -11.39 -5.57 -3.86
C LEU A 34 -12.11 -4.24 -3.75
N ARG A 35 -12.85 -3.86 -4.78
CA ARG A 35 -13.60 -2.60 -4.76
C ARG A 35 -14.64 -2.57 -3.64
N ARG A 36 -15.33 -3.70 -3.47
CA ARG A 36 -16.28 -3.88 -2.38
C ARG A 36 -15.63 -3.81 -1.01
N ILE A 37 -14.47 -4.45 -0.84
CA ILE A 37 -13.69 -4.39 0.41
C ILE A 37 -13.26 -2.96 0.73
N VAL A 38 -12.80 -2.20 -0.27
CA VAL A 38 -12.39 -0.80 -0.09
C VAL A 38 -13.58 0.05 0.35
N ASP A 39 -14.74 -0.13 -0.27
CA ASP A 39 -15.95 0.60 0.08
C ASP A 39 -16.46 0.24 1.50
N GLU A 40 -16.38 -1.03 1.89
CA GLU A 40 -16.82 -1.53 3.20
C GLU A 40 -15.86 -1.13 4.35
N HIS A 41 -14.55 -1.05 4.07
CA HIS A 41 -13.51 -0.81 5.10
C HIS A 41 -12.74 0.50 4.91
N LEU A 42 -13.30 1.48 4.18
CA LEU A 42 -12.60 2.71 3.82
C LEU A 42 -11.97 3.45 5.01
N ALA A 43 -12.71 3.56 6.13
CA ALA A 43 -12.23 4.24 7.33
C ALA A 43 -11.05 3.51 7.98
N GLU A 44 -11.10 2.18 8.02
CA GLU A 44 -10.02 1.34 8.56
C GLU A 44 -8.77 1.42 7.68
N ILE A 45 -8.95 1.40 6.36
CA ILE A 45 -7.86 1.57 5.39
C ILE A 45 -7.20 2.93 5.57
N GLN A 46 -7.99 4.01 5.67
CA GLN A 46 -7.45 5.36 5.88
C GLN A 46 -6.67 5.46 7.19
N SER A 47 -7.20 4.88 8.27
CA SER A 47 -6.52 4.82 9.57
C SER A 47 -5.21 4.04 9.48
N ALA A 48 -5.22 2.87 8.83
CA ALA A 48 -4.03 2.04 8.65
C ALA A 48 -2.95 2.76 7.82
N VAL A 49 -3.33 3.42 6.72
CA VAL A 49 -2.41 4.22 5.89
C VAL A 49 -1.81 5.37 6.70
N GLN A 50 -2.63 6.10 7.46
CA GLN A 50 -2.15 7.20 8.29
C GLN A 50 -1.18 6.68 9.35
N HIS A 51 -1.49 5.57 10.00
CA HIS A 51 -0.63 4.99 11.01
C HIS A 51 0.72 4.56 10.42
N VAL A 52 0.71 3.86 9.27
CA VAL A 52 1.93 3.47 8.54
C VAL A 52 2.82 4.67 8.22
N LEU A 53 2.22 5.81 7.88
CA LEU A 53 2.94 7.06 7.57
C LEU A 53 3.56 7.75 8.79
N GLU A 54 3.06 7.46 9.98
CA GLU A 54 3.53 8.03 11.25
C GLU A 54 4.61 7.17 11.91
N LEU A 55 4.78 5.92 11.45
CA LEU A 55 5.76 5.00 12.01
C LEU A 55 7.21 5.43 11.68
N PRO A 56 8.14 5.30 12.65
CA PRO A 56 9.47 5.88 12.55
C PRO A 56 10.43 5.09 11.67
N SER A 57 10.10 3.83 11.32
CA SER A 57 10.94 2.99 10.45
C SER A 57 10.10 2.04 9.57
N PRO A 58 10.64 1.66 8.39
CA PRO A 58 10.00 0.67 7.50
C PRO A 58 9.79 -0.71 8.15
N GLU A 59 10.69 -1.13 9.03
CA GLU A 59 10.61 -2.42 9.73
C GLU A 59 9.38 -2.46 10.64
N ILE A 60 9.15 -1.39 11.41
CA ILE A 60 7.99 -1.27 12.30
C ILE A 60 6.69 -1.18 11.48
N ALA A 61 6.72 -0.48 10.35
CA ALA A 61 5.60 -0.44 9.43
C ALA A 61 5.26 -1.83 8.85
N ARG A 62 6.27 -2.63 8.52
CA ARG A 62 6.08 -4.01 8.06
C ARG A 62 5.46 -4.89 9.15
N GLU A 63 5.94 -4.79 10.39
CA GLU A 63 5.39 -5.53 11.53
C GLU A 63 3.92 -5.16 11.79
N PHE A 64 3.59 -3.86 11.74
CA PHE A 64 2.21 -3.39 11.83
C PHE A 64 1.33 -3.96 10.72
N ILE A 65 1.77 -3.88 9.47
CA ILE A 65 1.03 -4.42 8.32
C ILE A 65 0.81 -5.93 8.49
N ALA A 66 1.81 -6.67 8.95
CA ALA A 66 1.69 -8.11 9.19
C ALA A 66 0.63 -8.46 10.26
N CYS A 67 0.32 -7.53 11.17
CA CYS A 67 -0.71 -7.69 12.20
C CYS A 67 -2.12 -7.30 11.73
N LEU A 68 -2.26 -6.64 10.57
CA LEU A 68 -3.57 -6.28 10.02
C LEU A 68 -4.31 -7.52 9.51
N PRO A 69 -5.66 -7.50 9.47
CA PRO A 69 -6.44 -8.48 8.72
C PRO A 69 -5.92 -8.67 7.30
N ARG A 70 -5.88 -9.91 6.81
CA ARG A 70 -5.32 -10.25 5.49
C ARG A 70 -5.95 -9.44 4.36
N THR A 71 -7.25 -9.20 4.47
CA THR A 71 -8.01 -8.32 3.58
C THR A 71 -7.42 -6.90 3.48
N LEU A 72 -7.09 -6.29 4.63
CA LEU A 72 -6.48 -4.95 4.66
C LEU A 72 -5.04 -4.98 4.13
N GLN A 73 -4.28 -6.04 4.42
CA GLN A 73 -2.94 -6.22 3.84
C GLN A 73 -2.97 -6.20 2.31
N HIS A 74 -3.90 -6.95 1.70
CA HIS A 74 -4.05 -6.98 0.24
C HIS A 74 -4.42 -5.62 -0.35
N VAL A 75 -5.34 -4.90 0.30
CA VAL A 75 -5.73 -3.55 -0.13
C VAL A 75 -4.54 -2.60 -0.08
N LEU A 76 -3.75 -2.63 1.00
CA LEU A 76 -2.57 -1.76 1.14
C LEU A 76 -1.51 -2.06 0.07
N VAL A 77 -1.29 -3.33 -0.27
CA VAL A 77 -0.41 -3.73 -1.38
C VAL A 77 -0.88 -3.09 -2.68
N LEU A 78 -2.15 -3.24 -3.01
CA LEU A 78 -2.68 -2.78 -4.29
C LEU A 78 -2.69 -1.26 -4.39
N LEU A 79 -3.08 -0.56 -3.33
CA LEU A 79 -2.99 0.89 -3.26
C LEU A 79 -1.55 1.39 -3.44
N TYR A 80 -0.58 0.70 -2.84
CA TYR A 80 0.83 1.06 -3.00
C TYR A 80 1.28 0.92 -4.46
N PHE A 81 0.97 -0.19 -5.12
CA PHE A 81 1.36 -0.41 -6.52
C PHE A 81 0.58 0.49 -7.49
N GLU A 82 -0.68 0.81 -7.23
CA GLU A 82 -1.45 1.78 -8.00
C GLU A 82 -0.80 3.17 -7.93
N LEU A 83 -0.42 3.64 -6.72
CA LEU A 83 0.28 4.91 -6.54
C LEU A 83 1.64 4.95 -7.27
N LEU A 84 2.34 3.82 -7.35
CA LEU A 84 3.59 3.71 -8.11
C LEU A 84 3.35 3.79 -9.62
N ASP A 85 2.41 3.01 -10.18
CA ASP A 85 2.08 3.01 -11.62
C ASP A 85 1.65 4.40 -12.08
N ASP A 86 0.78 5.03 -11.29
CA ASP A 86 0.24 6.36 -11.58
C ASP A 86 1.33 7.45 -11.64
N ARG A 87 2.42 7.27 -10.90
CA ARG A 87 3.60 8.15 -10.95
C ARG A 87 4.54 7.84 -12.09
N LEU A 88 4.76 6.57 -12.41
CA LEU A 88 5.57 6.16 -13.56
C LEU A 88 4.97 6.75 -14.85
N ARG A 89 3.66 6.62 -15.02
CA ARG A 89 2.92 7.22 -16.14
C ARG A 89 3.02 8.75 -16.19
N LYS A 90 2.98 9.43 -15.04
CA LYS A 90 3.16 10.89 -14.93
C LYS A 90 4.58 11.36 -15.22
N ARG A 91 5.60 10.51 -15.01
CA ARG A 91 6.99 10.79 -15.40
C ARG A 91 7.20 10.60 -16.90
N GLU A 92 6.61 9.55 -17.49
CA GLU A 92 6.69 9.28 -18.93
C GLU A 92 6.03 10.37 -19.80
N THR A 93 4.97 11.01 -19.30
CA THR A 93 4.29 12.12 -20.01
C THR A 93 4.99 13.49 -19.88
N ARG A 94 6.06 13.60 -19.08
CA ARG A 94 6.86 14.83 -18.94
C ARG A 94 8.17 14.80 -19.73
N HIS A 95 8.38 13.79 -20.57
CA HIS A 95 9.51 13.68 -21.49
C HIS A 95 9.06 13.84 -22.95
#